data_AF-A0A167J1W6-F1
#
_entry.id   AF-A0A167J1W6-F1
#
_cell.length_a   1.000
_cell.length_b   1.000
_cell.length_c   1.000
_cell.angle_alpha   90.00
_cell.angle_beta   90.00
_cell.angle_gamma   90.00
#
_symmetry.space_group_name_H-M   'P 1'
#
loop_
_entity.id
_entity.type
_entity.pdbx_description
1 polymer ?
#
loop_
_entity_poly.entity_id
_entity_poly.type
_entity_poly.pdbx_seq_one_letter_code
_entity_poly.pdbx_strand_id
1 'polypeptide(L)'
;MTLGELIPALRKASADRVVNGLIELLEQWRSNAETVDDLHQSVERYIGNSWIASDAEHKTVYSLWSAFRNLCIAGRGGMTINERLYCFDLFDSWDSANTEEGRAVIRHKIDFEASNEGT
;
A
#
# COMPACT_ATOMS: atom_id res chain seq x y z
N MET A 1 -8.93 3.62 -5.61
CA MET A 1 -7.71 4.41 -5.86
C MET A 1 -6.50 3.51 -5.73
N THR A 2 -5.46 3.77 -6.50
CA THR A 2 -4.16 3.07 -6.42
C THR A 2 -3.20 3.77 -5.44
N LEU A 3 -2.04 3.17 -5.17
CA LEU A 3 -1.00 3.76 -4.33
C LEU A 3 -0.45 5.06 -4.95
N GLY A 4 -0.26 5.06 -6.27
CA GLY A 4 0.17 6.23 -7.04
C GLY A 4 -0.85 7.38 -6.99
N GLU A 5 -2.13 7.10 -6.77
CA GLU A 5 -3.18 8.11 -6.56
C GLU A 5 -3.31 8.54 -5.09
N LEU A 6 -3.13 7.60 -4.16
CA LEU A 6 -3.25 7.84 -2.72
C LEU A 6 -2.22 8.85 -2.22
N ILE A 7 -0.96 8.69 -2.59
CA ILE A 7 0.13 9.54 -2.09
C ILE A 7 -0.09 11.03 -2.45
N PRO A 8 -0.35 11.39 -3.74
CA PRO A 8 -0.69 12.77 -4.09
C PRO A 8 -1.96 13.29 -3.41
N ALA A 9 -2.98 12.43 -3.24
CA ALA A 9 -4.21 12.81 -2.56
C ALA A 9 -3.97 13.16 -1.08
N LEU A 10 -3.14 12.39 -0.37
CA LEU A 10 -2.74 12.68 1.02
C LEU A 10 -1.98 14.00 1.11
N ARG A 11 -1.01 14.23 0.22
CA ARG A 11 -0.24 15.50 0.14
C ARG A 11 -1.15 16.72 -0.05
N LYS A 12 -2.20 16.57 -0.84
CA LYS A 12 -3.18 17.63 -1.07
C LYS A 12 -4.14 17.81 0.12
N ALA A 13 -4.45 16.73 0.83
CA ALA A 13 -5.43 16.74 1.91
C ALA A 13 -4.92 17.45 3.17
N SER A 14 -3.63 17.34 3.48
CA SER A 14 -3.06 17.98 4.67
C SER A 14 -1.55 18.17 4.55
N ALA A 15 -1.05 19.25 5.17
CA ALA A 15 0.37 19.50 5.37
C ALA A 15 0.85 19.07 6.78
N ASP A 16 -0.02 18.44 7.58
CA ASP A 16 0.30 17.96 8.92
C ASP A 16 1.48 16.96 8.89
N ARG A 17 2.40 17.09 9.85
CA ARG A 17 3.58 16.23 9.98
C ARG A 17 3.24 14.75 10.11
N VAL A 18 2.10 14.41 10.71
CA VAL A 18 1.60 13.03 10.83
C VAL A 18 1.22 12.50 9.46
N VAL A 19 0.55 13.32 8.64
CA VAL A 19 0.18 12.92 7.28
C VAL A 19 1.43 12.76 6.41
N ASN A 20 2.43 13.63 6.58
CA ASN A 20 3.74 13.47 5.93
C ASN A 20 4.43 12.16 6.35
N GLY A 21 4.41 11.80 7.63
CA GLY A 21 4.98 10.53 8.09
C GLY A 21 4.23 9.29 7.54
N LEU A 22 2.91 9.38 7.35
CA LEU A 22 2.15 8.34 6.64
C LEU A 22 2.57 8.23 5.18
N ILE A 23 2.77 9.36 4.49
CA ILE A 23 3.26 9.37 3.11
C ILE A 23 4.65 8.72 3.02
N GLU A 24 5.57 9.06 3.92
CA GLU A 24 6.90 8.46 3.97
C GLU A 24 6.83 6.94 4.17
N LEU A 25 5.95 6.46 5.05
CA LEU A 25 5.71 5.02 5.26
C LEU A 25 5.26 4.34 3.95
N LEU A 26 4.28 4.92 3.25
CA LEU A 26 3.77 4.41 1.97
C LEU A 26 4.86 4.40 0.88
N GLU A 27 5.71 5.43 0.84
CA GLU A 27 6.80 5.54 -0.13
C GLU A 27 7.92 4.56 0.14
N GLN A 28 8.32 4.41 1.41
CA GLN A 28 9.33 3.45 1.84
C GLN A 28 8.90 2.02 1.54
N TRP A 29 7.62 1.70 1.76
CA TRP A 29 7.08 0.38 1.48
C TRP A 29 7.34 -0.06 0.04
N ARG A 30 7.23 0.82 -0.97
CA ARG A 30 7.51 0.44 -2.38
C ARG A 30 8.91 -0.12 -2.57
N SER A 31 9.88 0.38 -1.81
CA SER A 31 11.31 0.06 -1.96
C SER A 31 11.83 -1.01 -1.01
N ASN A 32 11.04 -1.41 -0.01
CA ASN A 32 11.46 -2.38 1.00
C ASN A 32 10.90 -3.78 0.74
N ALA A 33 11.30 -4.75 1.57
CA ALA A 33 10.89 -6.14 1.46
C ALA A 33 9.54 -6.47 2.15
N GLU A 34 8.87 -5.48 2.76
CA GLU A 34 7.62 -5.70 3.49
C GLU A 34 6.48 -6.07 2.53
N THR A 35 5.59 -6.95 2.95
CA THR A 35 4.45 -7.41 2.15
C THR A 35 3.28 -6.42 2.21
N VAL A 36 2.23 -6.66 1.41
CA VAL A 36 0.97 -5.91 1.50
C VAL A 36 0.29 -6.07 2.88
N ASP A 37 0.47 -7.20 3.56
CA ASP A 37 -0.11 -7.41 4.89
C ASP A 37 0.67 -6.63 5.96
N ASP A 38 1.99 -6.50 5.80
CA ASP A 38 2.82 -5.62 6.64
C ASP A 38 2.44 -4.16 6.43
N LEU A 39 2.23 -3.73 5.17
CA LEU A 39 1.75 -2.38 4.84
C LEU A 39 0.42 -2.08 5.54
N HIS A 40 -0.54 -2.99 5.42
CA HIS A 40 -1.87 -2.84 6.01
C HIS A 40 -1.77 -2.66 7.52
N GLN A 41 -1.03 -3.54 8.21
CA GLN A 41 -0.84 -3.46 9.66
C GLN A 41 -0.10 -2.18 10.07
N SER A 42 0.96 -1.82 9.36
CA SER A 42 1.75 -0.62 9.65
C SER A 42 0.94 0.65 9.50
N VAL A 43 0.11 0.78 8.45
CA VAL A 43 -0.74 1.96 8.25
C VAL A 43 -1.89 2.02 9.26
N GLU A 44 -2.60 0.92 9.52
CA GLU A 44 -3.68 0.91 10.53
C GLU A 44 -3.13 1.26 11.92
N ARG A 45 -1.96 0.71 12.28
CA ARG A 45 -1.26 1.06 13.51
C ARG A 45 -0.80 2.51 13.54
N TYR A 46 -0.29 3.04 12.43
CA TYR A 46 0.18 4.42 12.35
C TYR A 46 -0.99 5.40 12.55
N ILE A 47 -2.09 5.23 11.82
CA ILE A 47 -3.27 6.08 11.94
C ILE A 47 -3.88 5.95 13.34
N GLY A 48 -4.03 4.74 13.88
CA GLY A 48 -4.63 4.50 15.19
C GLY A 48 -3.84 5.05 16.38
N ASN A 49 -2.52 5.26 16.23
CA ASN A 49 -1.65 5.78 17.29
C ASN A 49 -1.20 7.24 17.07
N SER A 50 -1.65 7.88 15.99
CA SER A 50 -1.24 9.24 15.67
C SER A 50 -2.36 10.24 15.92
N TRP A 51 -1.98 11.42 16.38
CA TRP A 51 -2.93 12.52 16.61
C TRP A 51 -2.86 13.53 15.46
N ILE A 52 -3.87 13.50 14.58
CA ILE A 52 -4.13 14.55 13.59
C ILE A 52 -5.04 15.58 14.24
N ALA A 53 -4.58 16.82 14.38
CA ALA A 53 -5.27 17.83 15.20
C ALA A 53 -6.67 18.20 14.66
N SER A 54 -6.86 18.13 13.35
CA SER A 54 -8.11 18.42 12.67
C SER A 54 -8.92 17.14 12.44
N ASP A 55 -10.11 17.04 13.04
CA ASP A 55 -11.04 15.92 12.81
C ASP A 55 -11.44 15.80 11.32
N ALA A 56 -11.57 16.93 10.62
CA ALA A 56 -11.86 16.94 9.19
C ALA A 56 -10.71 16.37 8.36
N GLU A 57 -9.45 16.69 8.71
CA GLU A 57 -8.27 16.11 8.06
C GLU A 57 -8.16 14.63 8.39
N HIS A 58 -8.34 14.24 9.65
CA HIS A 58 -8.32 12.85 10.08
C HIS A 58 -9.33 12.00 9.29
N LYS A 59 -10.58 12.46 9.17
CA LYS A 59 -11.63 11.80 8.37
C LYS A 59 -11.25 11.69 6.90
N THR A 60 -10.67 12.75 6.34
CA THR A 60 -10.25 12.77 4.93
C THR A 60 -9.12 11.76 4.69
N VAL A 61 -8.08 11.77 5.52
CA VAL A 61 -6.95 10.84 5.47
C VAL A 61 -7.43 9.40 5.59
N TYR A 62 -8.29 9.10 6.58
CA TYR A 62 -8.80 7.75 6.76
C TYR A 62 -9.70 7.30 5.60
N SER A 63 -10.49 8.22 5.01
CA SER A 63 -11.31 7.92 3.83
C SER A 63 -10.45 7.58 2.61
N LEU A 64 -9.37 8.34 2.37
CA LEU A 64 -8.40 8.05 1.31
C LEU A 64 -7.75 6.67 1.52
N TRP A 65 -7.21 6.43 2.72
CA TRP A 65 -6.65 5.13 3.07
C TRP A 65 -7.66 3.99 2.87
N SER A 66 -8.89 4.14 3.37
CA SER A 66 -9.93 3.12 3.26
C SER A 66 -10.27 2.81 1.80
N ALA A 67 -10.32 3.81 0.93
CA ALA A 67 -10.60 3.62 -0.48
C ALA A 67 -9.47 2.89 -1.22
N PHE A 68 -8.21 3.13 -0.84
CA PHE A 68 -7.07 2.33 -1.33
C PHE A 68 -7.11 0.91 -0.78
N ARG A 69 -7.22 0.75 0.53
CA ARG A 69 -7.27 -0.55 1.23
C ARG A 69 -8.36 -1.45 0.66
N ASN A 70 -9.58 -0.92 0.52
CA ASN A 70 -10.71 -1.72 0.04
C ASN A 70 -10.50 -2.18 -1.41
N LEU A 71 -9.94 -1.33 -2.27
CA LEU A 71 -9.68 -1.69 -3.67
C LEU A 71 -8.47 -2.63 -3.78
N CYS A 72 -7.30 -2.18 -3.36
CA CYS A 72 -6.02 -2.81 -3.68
C CYS A 72 -5.57 -3.85 -2.65
N ILE A 73 -6.03 -3.80 -1.40
CA ILE A 73 -5.65 -4.77 -0.36
C ILE A 73 -6.75 -5.83 -0.20
N ALA A 74 -7.97 -5.44 0.13
CA ALA A 74 -9.07 -6.38 0.32
C ALA A 74 -9.56 -6.98 -1.02
N GLY A 75 -9.58 -6.20 -2.10
CA GLY A 75 -9.99 -6.64 -3.44
C GLY A 75 -8.93 -7.46 -4.19
N ARG A 76 -7.71 -7.60 -3.67
CA ARG A 76 -6.56 -8.20 -4.39
C ARG A 76 -6.79 -9.63 -4.86
N GLY A 77 -7.61 -10.40 -4.15
CA GLY A 77 -7.87 -11.81 -4.47
C GLY A 77 -8.50 -12.03 -5.85
N GLY A 78 -9.25 -11.05 -6.37
CA GLY A 78 -9.84 -11.11 -7.72
C GLY A 78 -8.98 -10.52 -8.83
N MET A 79 -7.81 -9.95 -8.50
CA MET A 79 -6.95 -9.24 -9.44
C MET A 79 -5.94 -10.16 -10.10
N THR A 80 -5.67 -9.90 -11.38
CA THR A 80 -4.49 -10.38 -12.09
C THR A 80 -3.22 -9.73 -11.52
N ILE A 81 -2.05 -10.31 -11.83
CA ILE A 81 -0.77 -9.74 -11.43
C ILE A 81 -0.59 -8.29 -11.93
N ASN A 82 -0.97 -8.00 -13.18
CA ASN A 82 -0.86 -6.67 -13.76
C ASN A 82 -1.74 -5.64 -13.03
N GLU A 83 -2.96 -6.04 -12.63
CA GLU A 83 -3.85 -5.18 -11.85
C GLU A 83 -3.27 -4.92 -10.45
N ARG A 84 -2.65 -5.91 -9.81
CA ARG A 84 -1.95 -5.72 -8.52
C ARG A 84 -0.75 -4.77 -8.68
N LEU A 85 0.09 -4.98 -9.69
CA LEU A 85 1.22 -4.09 -10.00
C LEU A 85 0.76 -2.64 -10.24
N TYR A 86 -0.35 -2.45 -10.96
CA TYR A 86 -0.97 -1.14 -11.13
C TYR A 86 -1.48 -0.55 -9.81
N CYS A 87 -2.16 -1.36 -9.01
CA CYS A 87 -2.69 -0.96 -7.70
C CYS A 87 -1.58 -0.45 -6.76
N PHE A 88 -0.42 -1.10 -6.78
CA PHE A 88 0.70 -0.80 -5.88
C PHE A 88 1.80 0.05 -6.50
N ASP A 89 1.63 0.51 -7.76
CA ASP A 89 2.61 1.34 -8.46
C ASP A 89 4.00 0.66 -8.56
N LEU A 90 4.03 -0.61 -8.99
CA LEU A 90 5.23 -1.47 -8.99
C LEU A 90 5.68 -1.93 -10.39
N PHE A 91 5.17 -1.34 -11.47
CA PHE A 91 5.61 -1.71 -12.83
C PHE A 91 7.10 -1.46 -13.05
N ASP A 92 7.63 -0.33 -12.61
CA ASP A 92 9.06 -0.01 -12.75
C ASP A 92 9.93 -1.04 -12.01
N SER A 93 9.52 -1.46 -10.81
CA SER A 93 10.21 -2.51 -10.05
C SER A 93 10.13 -3.86 -10.76
N TRP A 94 8.97 -4.20 -11.33
CA TRP A 94 8.74 -5.43 -12.07
C TRP A 94 9.60 -5.54 -13.33
N ASP A 95 9.69 -4.46 -14.09
CA ASP A 95 10.48 -4.38 -15.31
C ASP A 95 11.98 -4.39 -14.99
N SER A 96 12.39 -3.75 -13.90
CA SER A 96 13.79 -3.72 -13.44
C SER A 96 14.29 -5.03 -12.84
N ALA A 97 13.40 -5.91 -12.38
CA ALA A 97 13.78 -7.18 -11.76
C ALA A 97 14.58 -8.09 -12.71
N ASN A 98 14.33 -8.02 -14.03
CA ASN A 98 15.04 -8.69 -15.13
C ASN A 98 15.23 -10.23 -15.04
N THR A 99 14.88 -10.86 -13.93
CA THR A 99 14.95 -12.30 -13.68
C THR A 99 13.64 -12.82 -13.09
N GLU A 100 13.41 -14.12 -13.22
CA GLU A 100 12.21 -14.75 -12.67
C GLU A 100 12.24 -14.74 -11.13
N GLU A 101 13.42 -14.87 -10.54
CA GLU A 101 13.64 -14.80 -9.09
C GLU A 101 13.30 -13.40 -8.55
N GLY A 102 13.71 -12.34 -9.25
CA GLY A 102 13.37 -10.97 -8.85
C GLY A 102 11.86 -10.69 -8.95
N ARG A 103 11.21 -11.20 -10.00
CA ARG A 103 9.74 -11.12 -10.14
C ARG A 103 9.02 -11.96 -9.08
N ALA A 104 9.59 -13.08 -8.66
CA ALA A 104 9.04 -13.89 -7.57
C ALA A 104 9.01 -13.13 -6.24
N VAL A 105 10.04 -12.33 -5.94
CA VAL A 105 10.05 -11.45 -4.76
C VAL A 105 8.93 -10.41 -4.84
N ILE A 106 8.72 -9.80 -6.00
CA ILE A 106 7.64 -8.80 -6.18
C ILE A 106 6.27 -9.45 -6.08
N ARG A 107 6.09 -10.66 -6.63
CA ARG A 107 4.85 -11.44 -6.45
C ARG A 107 4.61 -11.70 -4.97
N HIS A 108 5.60 -12.22 -4.24
CA HIS A 108 5.46 -12.47 -2.81
C HIS A 108 5.11 -11.21 -2.02
N LYS A 109 5.63 -10.04 -2.41
CA LYS A 109 5.29 -8.75 -1.80
C LYS A 109 3.79 -8.41 -1.94
N ILE A 110 3.20 -8.66 -3.10
CA ILE A 110 1.82 -8.23 -3.43
C ILE A 110 0.77 -9.36 -3.39
N ASP A 111 1.22 -10.59 -3.25
CA ASP A 111 0.38 -11.78 -3.16
C ASP A 111 0.37 -12.36 -1.75
N PHE A 112 -0.71 -13.08 -1.47
CA PHE A 112 -0.72 -14.09 -0.43
C PHE A 112 -0.39 -15.42 -1.13
N GLU A 113 0.76 -16.01 -0.85
CA GLU A 113 0.77 -17.46 -0.84
C GLU A 113 -0.02 -17.86 0.41
N ALA A 114 -1.27 -18.26 0.20
CA ALA A 114 -1.81 -19.26 1.11
C ALA A 114 -0.82 -20.41 0.98
N SER A 115 -0.05 -20.66 2.03
CA SER A 115 0.64 -21.94 2.17
C SER A 115 -0.40 -23.00 1.81
N ASN A 116 -0.25 -23.62 0.64
CA ASN A 116 -1.00 -24.81 0.29
C ASN A 116 -0.43 -25.93 1.16
N GLU A 117 -0.74 -25.89 2.46
CA GLU A 117 -0.74 -27.07 3.30
C GLU A 117 -2.12 -27.71 3.18
N GLY A 118 -2.18 -28.83 2.45
CA GLY A 118 -3.23 -29.83 2.60
C GLY A 118 -4.20 -29.95 1.41
N THR A 119 -3.93 -30.91 0.54
CA THR A 119 -4.72 -32.16 0.49
C THR A 119 -3.93 -33.28 -0.16
#